data_AF-A0A1Q7K5I8-F1
#
_entry.id   AF-A0A1Q7K5I8-F1
#
_cell.length_a   1.000
_cell.length_b   1.000
_cell.length_c   1.000
_cell.angle_alpha   90.00
_cell.angle_beta   90.00
_cell.angle_gamma   90.00
#
_symmetry.space_group_name_H-M   'P 1'
#
loop_
_entity.id
_entity.type
_entity.pdbx_description
1 polymer ?
#
loop_
_entity_poly.entity_id
_entity_poly.type
_entity_poly.pdbx_seq_one_letter_code
_entity_poly.pdbx_strand_id
1 'polypeptide(L)' 'MSARGKFTTGQTWGALKKAWKGYKIAKVQNDKTKMTEYARKIKTLQGELGVKQSSFPEVGV' A
#
# COMPACT_ATOMS: atom_id res chain seq x y z
N MET A 1 14.00 18.29 -20.33
CA MET A 1 14.10 17.11 -19.45
C MET A 1 13.69 17.53 -18.05
N SER A 2 12.44 17.31 -17.64
CA SER A 2 11.97 17.71 -16.31
C SER A 2 11.29 16.53 -15.64
N ALA A 3 11.93 15.94 -14.63
CA ALA A 3 11.24 15.11 -13.63
C ALA A 3 12.11 14.90 -12.38
N ARG A 4 12.45 16.00 -11.68
CA ARG A 4 12.54 15.95 -10.22
C ARG A 4 11.15 16.31 -9.71
N GLY A 5 10.41 15.35 -9.15
CA GLY A 5 9.18 15.65 -8.40
C GLY A 5 8.02 14.68 -8.65
N LYS A 6 7.60 14.01 -7.56
CA LYS A 6 6.32 13.30 -7.35
C LYS A 6 6.09 12.09 -8.26
N PHE A 7 5.95 10.90 -7.66
CA PHE A 7 5.52 9.70 -8.38
C PHE A 7 4.27 10.00 -9.19
N THR A 8 4.24 9.58 -10.46
CA THR A 8 3.04 9.78 -11.28
C THR A 8 1.92 8.90 -10.75
N THR A 9 0.66 9.31 -10.95
CA THR A 9 -0.53 8.55 -10.52
C THR A 9 -0.43 7.07 -10.96
N GLY A 10 0.09 6.81 -12.18
CA GLY A 10 0.31 5.45 -12.67
C GLY A 10 1.37 4.66 -11.88
N GLN A 11 2.45 5.31 -11.45
CA GLN A 11 3.45 4.67 -10.58
C GLN A 11 2.88 4.37 -9.19
N THR A 12 2.09 5.28 -8.62
CA THR A 12 1.42 5.07 -7.32
C THR A 12 0.42 3.93 -7.40
N TRP A 13 -0.34 3.79 -8.50
CA TRP A 13 -1.19 2.62 -8.75
C TRP A 13 -0.40 1.31 -8.86
N GLY A 14 0.75 1.34 -9.54
CA GLY A 14 1.64 0.19 -9.63
C GLY A 14 2.21 -0.23 -8.27
N ALA A 15 2.60 0.74 -7.45
CA ALA A 15 3.05 0.52 -6.08
C ALA A 15 1.91 -0.02 -5.19
N LEU A 16 0.69 0.50 -5.34
CA LEU A 16 -0.49 0.05 -4.61
C LEU A 16 -0.78 -1.43 -4.90
N LYS A 17 -0.76 -1.82 -6.19
CA LYS A 17 -0.97 -3.21 -6.59
C LYS A 17 0.11 -4.14 -6.01
N LYS A 18 1.37 -3.70 -5.95
CA LYS A 18 2.46 -4.44 -5.30
C LYS A 18 2.29 -4.56 -3.79
N ALA A 19 1.89 -3.49 -3.11
CA ALA A 19 1.66 -3.48 -1.67
C ALA A 19 0.51 -4.44 -1.28
N TRP A 20 -0.57 -4.46 -2.05
CA TRP A 20 -1.66 -5.43 -1.89
C TRP A 20 -1.20 -6.89 -2.06
N LYS A 21 -0.34 -7.17 -3.05
CA LYS A 21 0.22 -8.51 -3.23
C LYS A 21 1.07 -8.91 -2.03
N GLY A 22 1.92 -8.00 -1.53
CA GLY A 22 2.72 -8.21 -0.32
C GLY A 22 1.87 -8.50 0.91
N TYR A 23 0.80 -7.73 1.12
CA TYR A 23 -0.15 -7.96 2.22
C TYR A 23 -0.75 -9.36 2.18
N LYS A 24 -1.21 -9.82 1.01
CA LYS A 24 -1.77 -11.17 0.85
C LYS A 24 -0.75 -12.26 1.16
N ILE A 25 0.50 -12.10 0.72
CA ILE A 25 1.57 -13.06 1.01
C ILE A 25 1.87 -13.09 2.51
N ALA A 26 2.00 -11.92 3.13
CA ALA A 26 2.22 -11.79 4.57
C ALA A 26 1.07 -12.41 5.38
N LYS A 27 -0.17 -12.23 4.92
CA LYS A 27 -1.35 -12.87 5.51
C LYS A 27 -1.29 -14.39 5.44
N VAL A 28 -0.93 -14.96 4.29
CA VAL A 28 -0.76 -16.41 4.13
C VAL A 28 0.37 -16.94 5.02
N GLN A 29 1.44 -16.16 5.21
CA GLN A 29 2.54 -16.50 6.10
C GLN A 29 2.24 -16.21 7.59
N ASN A 30 1.04 -15.69 7.91
CA ASN A 30 0.66 -15.21 9.24
C ASN A 30 1.65 -14.21 9.85
N ASP A 31 2.38 -13.46 9.01
CA ASP A 31 3.36 -12.46 9.40
C ASP A 31 2.65 -11.11 9.62
N LYS A 32 2.16 -10.92 10.85
CA LYS A 32 1.43 -9.71 11.25
C LYS A 32 2.28 -8.44 11.13
N THR A 33 3.60 -8.54 11.33
CA THR A 33 4.52 -7.40 11.21
C THR A 33 4.51 -6.88 9.77
N LYS A 34 4.75 -7.78 8.80
CA LYS A 34 4.71 -7.41 7.37
C LYS A 34 3.31 -6.99 6.93
N MET A 35 2.26 -7.64 7.41
CA MET A 35 0.87 -7.22 7.13
C MET A 35 0.64 -5.77 7.57
N THR A 36 1.12 -5.38 8.74
CA THR A 36 1.00 -4.01 9.26
C THR A 36 1.78 -3.01 8.40
N GLU A 37 3.00 -3.34 8.00
CA GLU A 37 3.80 -2.48 7.10
C GLU A 37 3.12 -2.28 5.75
N TYR A 38 2.61 -3.36 5.13
CA TYR A 38 1.90 -3.27 3.87
C TYR A 38 0.58 -2.51 4.00
N ALA A 39 -0.17 -2.72 5.09
CA ALA A 39 -1.41 -1.99 5.38
C ALA A 39 -1.17 -0.47 5.46
N ARG A 40 -0.12 -0.04 6.18
CA ARG A 40 0.27 1.38 6.26
C ARG A 40 0.65 1.92 4.89
N LYS A 41 1.46 1.19 4.12
CA LYS A 41 1.81 1.57 2.73
C LYS A 41 0.57 1.72 1.85
N ILE A 42 -0.37 0.80 1.94
CA ILE A 42 -1.62 0.85 1.17
C ILE A 42 -2.40 2.12 1.52
N LYS A 43 -2.56 2.44 2.82
CA LYS A 43 -3.24 3.68 3.24
C LYS A 43 -2.54 4.94 2.73
N THR A 44 -1.21 5.00 2.78
CA THR A 44 -0.45 6.13 2.25
C THR A 44 -0.67 6.29 0.74
N LEU A 45 -0.51 5.21 -0.03
CA LEU A 45 -0.70 5.22 -1.48
C LEU A 45 -2.14 5.55 -1.88
N GLN A 46 -3.13 5.06 -1.12
CA GLN A 46 -4.53 5.43 -1.32
C GLN A 46 -4.78 6.91 -1.06
N GLY A 47 -4.17 7.48 -0.02
CA GLY A 47 -4.22 8.92 0.26
C GLY A 47 -3.56 9.75 -0.85
N GLU A 48 -2.40 9.33 -1.36
CA GLU A 48 -1.74 9.97 -2.50
C GLU A 48 -2.56 9.92 -3.79
N LEU A 49 -3.33 8.84 -3.98
CA LEU A 49 -4.25 8.68 -5.11
C LEU A 49 -5.60 9.39 -4.89
N GLY A 50 -5.86 9.94 -3.70
CA GLY A 50 -7.16 10.54 -3.36
C GLY A 50 -8.31 9.53 -3.30
N VAL A 51 -8.02 8.23 -3.12
CA VAL A 51 -9.04 7.19 -3.02
C VAL A 51 -9.33 6.84 -1.56
N LYS A 52 -10.48 6.21 -1.33
CA LYS A 52 -10.87 5.78 0.01
C LYS A 52 -9.83 4.81 0.59
N GLN A 53 -9.33 5.13 1.78
CA GLN A 53 -8.40 4.27 2.51
C GLN A 53 -9.09 2.99 2.96
N SER A 54 -8.43 1.86 2.76
CA SER A 54 -8.89 0.55 3.23
C SER A 54 -8.58 0.37 4.72
N SER A 55 -9.46 -0.37 5.40
CA SER A 55 -9.25 -0.80 6.79
C SER A 55 -8.78 -2.25 6.81
N PHE A 56 -7.86 -2.53 7.72
CA PHE A 56 -7.18 -3.80 7.93
C PHE A 56 -7.40 -4.26 9.38
N PRO A 57 -8.61 -4.72 9.73
CA PRO A 57 -8.97 -5.12 11.10
C PRO A 57 -8.08 -6.25 11.64
N GLU A 58 -7.52 -7.08 10.75
CA GLU A 58 -6.63 -8.20 11.10
C GLU A 58 -5.32 -7.75 11.76
N VAL A 59 -4.91 -6.50 11.55
CA VAL A 59 -3.70 -5.90 12.10
C VAL A 59 -3.97 -4.58 12.85
N GLY A 60 -5.24 -4.22 13.05
CA GLY A 60 -5.63 -3.01 13.77
C GLY A 60 -5.25 -1.70 13.07
N VAL A 61 -5.15 -1.69 11.74
CA VAL A 61 -4.78 -0.52 10.91
C VAL A 61 -5.96 -0.09 10.04
#